data_AF-A0A974YXT5-F1
#
_entry.id   AF-A0A974YXT5-F1
#
_cell.length_a   1.000
_cell.length_b   1.000
_cell.length_c   1.000
_cell.angle_alpha   90.00
_cell.angle_beta   90.00
_cell.angle_gamma   90.00
#
_symmetry.space_group_name_H-M   'P 1'
#
loop_
_entity.id
_entity.type
_entity.pdbx_description
1 polymer ?
#
loop_
_entity_poly.entity_id
_entity_poly.type
_entity_poly.pdbx_seq_one_letter_code
_entity_poly.pdbx_strand_id
1 'polypeptide(L)'
;MAQLRQDYALFTQRNVAVIAVGPESVYKFKTYWDENDLPFIGLADPEQTAARRYEQEINLFKLGRMPAQIIIDKGGIVRYAHYSNSMSDIPHNEEILAVIDEIAGES
;
A
#
# COMPACT_ATOMS: atom_id res chain seq x y z
N MET A 1 -2.56 6.54 5.56
CA MET A 1 -2.66 7.18 4.23
C MET A 1 -2.19 8.64 4.19
N ALA A 2 -2.30 9.41 5.29
CA ALA A 2 -1.84 10.82 5.30
C ALA A 2 -0.36 11.00 4.91
N GLN A 3 0.55 10.17 5.44
CA GLN A 3 1.98 10.18 5.07
C GLN A 3 2.18 9.96 3.56
N LEU A 4 1.55 8.92 2.99
CA LEU A 4 1.57 8.65 1.54
C LEU A 4 1.05 9.82 0.71
N ARG A 5 0.02 10.53 1.19
CA ARG A 5 -0.51 11.71 0.50
C ARG A 5 0.51 12.85 0.49
N GLN A 6 1.17 13.11 1.61
CA GLN A 6 2.17 14.17 1.74
C GLN A 6 3.36 13.95 0.81
N ASP A 7 3.86 12.71 0.75
CA ASP A 7 5.05 12.38 -0.03
C ASP A 7 4.74 11.82 -1.41
N TYR A 8 3.48 11.87 -1.86
CA TYR A 8 3.05 11.23 -3.10
C TYR A 8 3.91 11.64 -4.31
N ALA A 9 4.28 12.92 -4.37
CA ALA A 9 5.15 13.45 -5.41
C ALA A 9 6.51 12.72 -5.48
N LEU A 10 7.07 12.28 -4.34
CA LEU A 10 8.35 11.57 -4.28
C LEU A 10 8.27 10.18 -4.92
N PHE A 11 7.12 9.50 -4.78
CA PHE A 11 6.87 8.22 -5.45
C PHE A 11 6.71 8.42 -6.96
N THR A 12 5.94 9.42 -7.39
CA THR A 12 5.74 9.67 -8.83
C THR A 12 7.02 10.07 -9.55
N GLN A 13 7.92 10.81 -8.90
CA GLN A 13 9.24 11.17 -9.43
C GLN A 13 10.11 9.93 -9.71
N ARG A 14 9.91 8.85 -8.95
CA ARG A 14 10.58 7.55 -9.14
C ARG A 14 9.85 6.63 -10.11
N ASN A 15 8.81 7.13 -10.80
CA ASN A 15 7.96 6.36 -11.69
C ASN A 15 7.30 5.16 -10.98
N VAL A 16 6.87 5.39 -9.72
CA VAL A 16 6.15 4.42 -8.89
C VAL A 16 4.69 4.84 -8.74
N ALA A 17 3.79 3.90 -9.03
CA ALA A 17 2.38 4.06 -8.73
C ALA A 17 2.08 3.61 -7.29
N VAL A 18 1.39 4.45 -6.53
CA VAL A 18 0.88 4.09 -5.19
C VAL A 18 -0.55 3.58 -5.34
N ILE A 19 -0.83 2.40 -4.77
CA ILE A 19 -2.14 1.78 -4.75
C ILE A 19 -2.48 1.43 -3.31
N ALA A 20 -3.52 2.05 -2.75
CA ALA A 20 -4.05 1.68 -1.45
C ALA A 20 -5.19 0.68 -1.61
N VAL A 21 -5.12 -0.44 -0.90
CA VAL A 21 -6.09 -1.55 -0.99
C VAL A 21 -6.80 -1.70 0.35
N GLY A 22 -8.12 -1.89 0.36
CA GLY A 22 -8.88 -2.05 1.59
C GLY A 22 -10.22 -2.77 1.41
N PRO A 23 -10.79 -3.33 2.49
CA PRO A 23 -11.97 -4.20 2.43
C PRO A 23 -13.29 -3.46 2.18
N GLU A 24 -13.28 -2.13 2.15
CA GLU A 24 -14.50 -1.35 1.97
C GLU A 24 -14.99 -1.40 0.50
N SER A 25 -16.29 -1.17 0.32
CA SER A 25 -16.90 -1.07 -1.02
C SER A 25 -16.30 0.07 -1.85
N VAL A 26 -16.41 -0.03 -3.18
CA VAL A 26 -16.04 1.04 -4.12
C VAL A 26 -16.66 2.40 -3.76
N TYR A 27 -17.94 2.42 -3.34
CA TYR A 27 -18.61 3.66 -2.93
C TYR A 27 -17.92 4.33 -1.74
N LYS A 28 -17.67 3.57 -0.66
CA LYS A 28 -16.95 4.06 0.52
C LYS A 28 -15.54 4.54 0.19
N PHE A 29 -14.82 3.81 -0.66
CA PHE A 29 -13.50 4.24 -1.16
C PHE A 29 -13.60 5.58 -1.88
N LYS A 30 -14.52 5.71 -2.84
CA LYS A 30 -14.70 6.94 -3.60
C LYS A 30 -14.99 8.14 -2.67
N THR A 31 -15.95 7.99 -1.76
CA THR A 31 -16.28 9.04 -0.79
C THR A 31 -15.04 9.43 0.04
N TYR A 32 -14.31 8.45 0.59
CA TYR A 32 -13.12 8.74 1.39
C TYR A 32 -12.01 9.43 0.58
N TRP A 33 -11.82 9.04 -0.68
CA TRP A 33 -10.85 9.66 -1.59
C TRP A 33 -11.19 11.12 -1.87
N ASP A 34 -12.46 11.39 -2.20
CA ASP A 34 -12.95 12.73 -2.50
C ASP A 34 -12.86 13.63 -1.25
N GLU A 35 -13.20 13.12 -0.07
CA GLU A 35 -13.14 13.87 1.19
C GLU A 35 -11.72 14.16 1.70
N ASN A 36 -10.75 13.32 1.32
CA ASN A 36 -9.38 13.41 1.81
C ASN A 36 -8.37 13.82 0.72
N ASP A 37 -8.85 14.25 -0.45
CA ASP A 37 -8.02 14.67 -1.60
C ASP A 37 -6.87 13.69 -1.87
N LEU A 38 -7.17 12.38 -1.91
CA LEU A 38 -6.15 11.36 -2.07
C LEU A 38 -5.68 11.28 -3.54
N PRO A 39 -4.39 11.56 -3.84
CA PRO A 39 -3.92 11.73 -5.22
C PRO A 39 -3.48 10.41 -5.88
N PHE A 40 -3.66 9.27 -5.20
CA PHE A 40 -3.22 7.95 -5.65
C PHE A 40 -4.40 6.99 -5.84
N ILE A 41 -4.14 5.80 -6.38
CA ILE A 41 -5.20 4.85 -6.72
C ILE A 41 -5.75 4.18 -5.45
N GLY A 42 -7.08 4.13 -5.35
CA GLY A 42 -7.79 3.32 -4.37
C GLY A 42 -8.37 2.06 -5.00
N LEU A 43 -7.99 0.89 -4.48
CA LEU A 43 -8.51 -0.40 -4.88
C LEU A 43 -9.40 -0.97 -3.78
N ALA A 44 -10.71 -0.86 -3.96
CA ALA A 44 -11.69 -1.53 -3.11
C ALA A 44 -11.60 -3.06 -3.31
N ASP A 45 -11.46 -3.80 -2.22
CA ASP A 45 -11.30 -5.25 -2.17
C ASP A 45 -12.30 -5.91 -1.19
N PRO A 46 -13.63 -5.68 -1.35
CA PRO A 46 -14.65 -6.22 -0.44
C PRO A 46 -14.70 -7.74 -0.44
N GLU A 47 -14.40 -8.37 -1.58
CA GLU A 47 -14.33 -9.83 -1.72
C GLU A 47 -13.00 -10.43 -1.23
N GLN A 48 -12.09 -9.59 -0.72
CA GLN A 48 -10.77 -9.97 -0.20
C GLN A 48 -9.91 -10.77 -1.20
N THR A 49 -10.08 -10.51 -2.50
CA THR A 49 -9.35 -11.20 -3.56
C THR A 49 -7.87 -10.80 -3.55
N ALA A 50 -7.58 -9.50 -3.43
CA ALA A 50 -6.21 -9.04 -3.33
C ALA A 50 -5.58 -9.49 -2.01
N ALA A 51 -6.31 -9.35 -0.89
CA ALA A 51 -5.88 -9.82 0.43
C ALA A 51 -5.34 -11.26 0.40
N ARG A 52 -6.13 -12.18 -0.16
CA ARG A 52 -5.79 -13.60 -0.22
C ARG A 52 -4.63 -13.88 -1.17
N ARG A 53 -4.57 -13.21 -2.33
CA ARG A 53 -3.49 -13.41 -3.31
C ARG A 53 -2.13 -12.97 -2.79
N TYR A 54 -2.10 -11.93 -1.97
CA TYR A 54 -0.89 -11.40 -1.35
C TYR A 54 -0.74 -11.86 0.11
N GLU A 55 -1.42 -12.94 0.50
CA GLU A 55 -1.28 -13.60 1.81
C GLU A 55 -1.34 -12.66 3.02
N GLN A 56 -2.14 -11.59 2.94
CA GLN A 56 -2.27 -10.64 4.03
C GLN A 56 -2.98 -11.28 5.23
N GLU A 57 -2.32 -11.28 6.39
CA GLU A 57 -2.85 -11.88 7.62
C GLU A 57 -4.15 -11.17 8.07
N ILE A 58 -5.14 -11.97 8.46
CA ILE A 58 -6.30 -11.51 9.22
C ILE A 58 -6.13 -11.98 10.66
N ASN A 59 -6.08 -11.03 11.59
CA ASN A 59 -5.96 -11.33 12.99
C ASN A 59 -7.21 -10.87 13.74
N LEU A 60 -8.08 -11.82 14.07
CA LEU A 60 -9.35 -11.56 14.75
C LEU A 60 -9.16 -11.00 16.17
N PHE A 61 -8.05 -11.36 16.84
CA PHE A 61 -7.70 -10.79 18.14
C PHE A 61 -7.20 -9.33 18.03
N LYS A 62 -6.74 -8.91 16.84
CA LYS A 62 -6.28 -7.55 16.53
C LYS A 62 -7.27 -6.76 15.66
N LEU A 63 -8.53 -7.20 15.61
CA LEU A 63 -9.65 -6.49 14.98
C LEU A 63 -9.52 -6.22 13.47
N GLY A 64 -8.90 -7.12 12.70
CA GLY A 64 -9.03 -7.07 11.23
C GLY A 64 -7.81 -7.53 10.44
N ARG A 65 -7.70 -7.00 9.21
CA ARG A 65 -6.54 -7.22 8.32
C ARG A 65 -5.33 -6.51 8.91
N MET A 66 -4.25 -7.25 9.12
CA MET A 66 -2.96 -6.67 9.51
C MET A 66 -2.43 -5.81 8.35
N PRO A 67 -1.80 -4.66 8.61
CA PRO A 67 -1.20 -3.88 7.53
C PRO A 67 -0.17 -4.71 6.76
N ALA A 68 -0.05 -4.43 5.47
CA ALA A 68 0.96 -5.02 4.61
C ALA A 68 1.39 -4.00 3.56
N GLN A 69 2.66 -4.03 3.17
CA GLN A 69 3.22 -3.16 2.14
C GLN A 69 4.09 -3.97 1.20
N ILE A 70 3.87 -3.79 -0.10
CA ILE A 70 4.49 -4.61 -1.13
C ILE A 70 4.98 -3.69 -2.24
N ILE A 71 6.20 -3.92 -2.72
CA ILE A 71 6.75 -3.25 -3.91
C ILE A 71 6.86 -4.30 -4.99
N ILE A 72 6.23 -4.02 -6.12
CA ILE A 72 6.21 -4.86 -7.31
C ILE A 72 6.90 -4.07 -8.42
N ASP A 73 7.91 -4.66 -9.05
CA ASP A 73 8.55 -4.01 -10.19
C ASP A 73 7.69 -4.10 -11.47
N LYS A 74 8.16 -3.44 -12.54
CA LYS A 74 7.45 -3.41 -13.82
C LYS A 74 7.39 -4.76 -14.53
N GLY A 75 8.22 -5.72 -14.13
CA GLY A 75 8.16 -7.12 -14.59
C GLY A 75 7.10 -7.94 -13.86
N GLY A 76 6.43 -7.37 -12.85
CA GLY A 76 5.46 -8.06 -12.02
C GLY A 76 6.09 -8.90 -10.90
N ILE A 77 7.37 -8.69 -10.59
CA ILE A 77 8.08 -9.41 -9.54
C ILE A 77 7.97 -8.62 -8.22
N VAL A 78 7.64 -9.31 -7.14
CA VAL A 78 7.69 -8.75 -5.79
C VAL A 78 9.16 -8.57 -5.40
N ARG A 79 9.57 -7.33 -5.17
CA ARG A 79 10.94 -6.96 -4.79
C ARG A 79 11.07 -6.64 -3.30
N TYR A 80 9.95 -6.35 -2.65
CA TYR A 80 9.87 -6.12 -1.22
C TYR A 80 8.46 -6.47 -0.71
N ALA A 81 8.39 -7.06 0.48
CA ALA A 81 7.14 -7.28 1.19
C ALA A 81 7.37 -7.10 2.70
N HIS A 82 6.55 -6.26 3.33
CA HIS A 82 6.44 -6.12 4.78
C HIS A 82 5.05 -6.58 5.22
N TYR A 83 5.02 -7.60 6.06
CA TYR A 83 3.81 -8.07 6.73
C TYR A 83 3.89 -7.66 8.19
N SER A 84 2.99 -6.75 8.61
CA SER A 84 3.09 -6.10 9.91
C SER A 84 2.79 -7.04 11.07
N ASN A 85 3.56 -6.95 12.15
CA ASN A 85 3.35 -7.68 13.39
C ASN A 85 2.32 -7.01 14.32
N SER A 86 1.99 -5.74 14.08
CA SER A 86 1.00 -4.96 14.84
C SER A 86 0.29 -3.92 13.95
N MET A 87 -0.79 -3.32 14.43
CA MET A 87 -1.50 -2.28 13.67
C MET A 87 -0.68 -1.00 13.47
N SER A 88 0.30 -0.75 14.34
CA SER A 88 1.22 0.39 14.27
C SER A 88 2.54 0.07 13.57
N ASP A 89 2.79 -1.20 13.24
CA ASP A 89 4.02 -1.64 12.55
C ASP A 89 3.91 -1.37 11.05
N ILE A 90 3.92 -0.09 10.69
CA ILE A 90 3.81 0.38 9.30
C ILE A 90 5.11 1.11 8.95
N PRO A 91 5.83 0.71 7.88
CA PRO A 91 7.07 1.37 7.49
C PRO A 91 6.87 2.86 7.19
N HIS A 92 7.88 3.67 7.50
CA HIS A 92 7.88 5.07 7.10
C HIS A 92 8.13 5.22 5.59
N ASN A 93 7.62 6.29 4.98
CA ASN A 93 7.77 6.53 3.55
C ASN A 93 9.25 6.67 3.15
N GLU A 94 10.07 7.24 4.02
CA GLU A 94 11.51 7.38 3.81
C GLU A 94 12.19 6.02 3.64
N GLU A 95 11.83 5.02 4.46
CA GLU A 95 12.33 3.66 4.34
C GLU A 95 11.91 3.03 3.01
N ILE A 96 10.65 3.22 2.61
CA ILE A 96 10.12 2.68 1.36
C ILE A 96 10.73 3.35 0.13
N LEU A 97 10.95 4.66 0.17
CA LEU A 97 11.64 5.40 -0.89
C LEU A 97 13.09 4.93 -1.02
N ALA A 98 13.78 4.65 0.09
CA ALA A 98 15.13 4.09 0.05
C ALA A 98 15.16 2.70 -0.61
N VAL A 99 14.21 1.82 -0.28
CA VAL A 99 14.08 0.50 -0.94
C VAL A 99 13.80 0.65 -2.45
N ILE A 100 12.94 1.61 -2.83
CA ILE A 100 12.67 1.90 -4.26
C ILE A 100 13.96 2.35 -4.97
N ASP A 101 14.75 3.22 -4.35
CA ASP A 101 16.00 3.73 -4.91
C ASP A 101 17.06 2.63 -5.05
N GLU A 102 17.14 1.70 -4.07
CA GLU A 102 18.00 0.50 -4.15
C GLU A 102 17.61 -0.40 -5.32
N ILE A 103 16.33 -0.76 -5.44
CA ILE A 103 15.80 -1.59 -6.54
C ILE A 103 16.10 -0.95 -7.91
N ALA A 104 15.97 0.37 -8.01
CA ALA A 104 16.24 1.10 -9.25
C ALA A 104 17.74 1.12 -9.59
N GLY A 105 18.63 1.11 -8.60
CA GLY A 105 20.08 1.09 -8.76
C GLY A 105 20.67 -0.28 -9.12
N GLU A 106 19.93 -1.36 -8.95
CA GLU A 106 20.33 -2.74 -9.34
C GLU A 106 20.24 -3.00 -10.86
N SER A 107 19.84 -2.01 -11.66
CA SER A 107 19.59 -2.11 -13.11
C SER A 107 20.81 -1.80 -13.98
#